data_AF-A0A518EPV3-F1
#
_entry.id   AF-A0A518EPV3-F1
#
_cell.length_a   1.000
_cell.length_b   1.000
_cell.length_c   1.000
_cell.angle_alpha   90.00
_cell.angle_beta   90.00
_cell.angle_gamma   90.00
#
_symmetry.space_group_name_H-M   'P 1'
#
loop_
_entity.id
_entity.type
_entity.pdbx_description
1 polymer ?
#
loop_
_entity_poly.entity_id
_entity_poly.type
_entity_poly.pdbx_seq_one_letter_code
_entity_poly.pdbx_strand_id
1 'polypeptide(L)'
;MTHSDTTPGSRDHGPQPLGDLMAAHGLKPNDLVEASMSLVDIGNGLTHKMVSRGVKGRQLTRNVMTKILDALNHAAGTTYGPKDAFNYLREK
;
A
#
# COMPACT_ATOMS: atom_id res chain seq x y z
N MET A 1 32.08 27.95 -1.20
CA MET A 1 31.39 26.95 -0.36
C MET A 1 30.39 26.24 -1.25
N THR A 2 30.72 25.03 -1.67
CA THR A 2 29.95 24.25 -2.63
C THR A 2 28.58 23.88 -2.05
N HIS A 3 27.52 24.16 -2.79
CA HIS A 3 26.18 23.67 -2.52
C HIS A 3 26.20 22.14 -2.53
N SER A 4 26.02 21.50 -1.38
CA SER A 4 25.76 20.07 -1.29
C SER A 4 24.37 19.82 -1.83
N ASP A 5 24.27 19.45 -3.11
CA ASP A 5 23.07 18.84 -3.69
C ASP A 5 22.74 17.57 -2.89
N THR A 6 21.83 17.70 -1.93
CA THR A 6 21.19 16.54 -1.32
C THR A 6 20.05 16.17 -2.25
N THR A 7 20.34 15.37 -3.28
CA THR A 7 19.31 14.70 -4.06
C THR A 7 18.36 14.01 -3.06
N PRO A 8 17.06 14.37 -2.97
CA PRO A 8 16.16 13.68 -2.08
C PRO A 8 16.05 12.25 -2.61
N GLY A 9 16.60 11.28 -1.86
CA GLY A 9 16.56 9.87 -2.24
C GLY A 9 15.14 9.47 -2.63
N SER A 10 14.98 9.04 -3.89
CA SER A 10 13.70 8.63 -4.45
C SER A 10 13.08 7.53 -3.60
N ARG A 11 12.02 7.86 -2.85
CA ARG A 11 11.16 6.90 -2.12
C ARG A 11 10.16 6.18 -3.06
N ASP A 12 10.42 6.22 -4.36
CA ASP A 12 9.66 5.53 -5.38
C ASP A 12 10.38 4.22 -5.70
N HIS A 13 9.81 3.12 -5.21
CA HIS A 13 10.34 1.76 -5.35
C HIS A 13 9.81 1.06 -6.61
N GLY A 14 9.39 1.83 -7.62
CA GLY A 14 8.73 1.31 -8.82
C GLY A 14 7.35 0.68 -8.54
N PRO A 15 6.68 0.13 -9.56
CA PRO A 15 5.36 -0.50 -9.39
C PRO A 15 5.40 -1.59 -8.31
N GLN A 16 4.43 -1.53 -7.38
CA GLN A 16 4.34 -2.51 -6.30
C GLN A 16 3.42 -3.67 -6.68
N PRO A 17 3.71 -4.89 -6.18
CA PRO A 17 2.86 -6.06 -6.43
C PRO A 17 1.44 -5.89 -5.92
N LEU A 18 1.20 -4.97 -4.98
CA LEU A 18 -0.14 -4.55 -4.56
C LEU A 18 -1.06 -4.27 -5.76
N GLY A 19 -0.56 -3.59 -6.80
CA GLY A 19 -1.36 -3.29 -7.99
C GLY A 19 -1.76 -4.56 -8.75
N ASP A 20 -0.82 -5.49 -8.91
CA ASP A 20 -1.05 -6.76 -9.59
C ASP A 20 -1.99 -7.67 -8.79
N LEU A 21 -1.85 -7.71 -7.45
CA LEU A 21 -2.74 -8.45 -6.56
C LEU A 21 -4.17 -7.90 -6.64
N MET A 22 -4.32 -6.57 -6.59
CA MET A 22 -5.63 -5.95 -6.77
C MET A 22 -6.25 -6.30 -8.11
N ALA A 23 -5.48 -6.21 -9.21
CA ALA A 23 -5.96 -6.54 -10.54
C ALA A 23 -6.32 -8.04 -10.67
N ALA A 24 -5.53 -8.94 -10.08
CA ALA A 24 -5.78 -10.38 -10.08
C ALA A 24 -7.09 -10.76 -9.40
N HIS A 25 -7.47 -10.04 -8.34
CA HIS A 25 -8.75 -10.22 -7.64
C HIS A 25 -9.89 -9.35 -8.20
N GLY A 26 -9.62 -8.55 -9.24
CA GLY A 26 -10.61 -7.60 -9.78
C GLY A 26 -10.98 -6.46 -8.82
N LEU A 27 -10.15 -6.21 -7.80
CA LEU A 27 -10.39 -5.22 -6.77
C LEU A 27 -9.94 -3.82 -7.21
N LYS A 28 -10.79 -2.83 -6.97
CA LYS A 28 -10.50 -1.42 -7.18
C LYS A 28 -10.08 -0.75 -5.88
N PRO A 29 -9.40 0.41 -5.94
CA PRO A 29 -9.12 1.20 -4.74
C PRO A 29 -10.37 1.55 -3.92
N ASN A 30 -11.54 1.62 -4.56
CA ASN A 30 -12.80 1.85 -3.87
C ASN A 30 -13.22 0.66 -3.00
N ASP A 31 -13.10 -0.55 -3.54
CA ASP A 31 -13.48 -1.78 -2.83
C ASP A 31 -12.62 -1.98 -1.58
N LEU A 32 -11.33 -1.62 -1.64
CA LEU A 32 -10.44 -1.59 -0.46
C LEU A 32 -10.87 -0.57 0.58
N VAL A 33 -11.33 0.61 0.15
CA VAL A 33 -11.80 1.64 1.07
C VAL A 33 -13.09 1.18 1.75
N GLU A 34 -14.03 0.62 0.99
CA GLU A 34 -15.29 0.05 1.52
C GLU A 34 -15.02 -1.12 2.47
N ALA A 35 -14.15 -2.06 2.08
CA ALA A 35 -13.69 -3.15 2.94
C ALA A 35 -13.06 -2.63 4.24
N SER A 36 -12.25 -1.56 4.16
CA SER A 36 -11.64 -0.95 5.34
C SER A 36 -12.65 -0.28 6.26
N MET A 37 -13.75 0.26 5.73
CA MET A 37 -14.82 0.87 6.53
C MET A 37 -15.61 -0.17 7.33
N SER A 38 -15.69 -1.41 6.81
CA SER A 38 -16.31 -2.53 7.52
C SER A 38 -15.46 -3.06 8.68
N LEU A 39 -14.16 -2.72 8.73
CA LEU A 39 -13.24 -3.16 9.78
C LEU A 39 -13.26 -2.17 10.95
N VAL A 40 -13.72 -2.66 12.12
CA VAL A 40 -13.91 -1.88 13.36
C VAL A 40 -12.61 -1.23 13.87
N ASP A 41 -11.44 -1.78 13.52
CA ASP A 41 -10.13 -1.39 14.09
C ASP A 41 -9.37 -0.33 13.28
N ILE A 42 -9.85 0.11 12.11
CA ILE A 42 -9.16 1.12 11.28
C ILE A 42 -9.58 2.53 11.72
N GLY A 43 -9.11 2.98 12.89
CA GLY A 43 -9.47 4.25 13.54
C GLY A 43 -9.24 5.55 12.74
N ASN A 44 -8.57 5.49 11.59
CA ASN A 44 -8.54 6.55 10.58
C ASN A 44 -8.64 5.86 9.21
N GLY A 45 -9.81 5.91 8.59
CA GLY A 45 -10.16 5.16 7.38
C GLY A 45 -9.11 5.20 6.27
N LEU A 46 -9.04 4.10 5.50
CA LEU A 46 -8.23 4.05 4.30
C LEU A 46 -8.81 5.01 3.25
N THR A 47 -7.95 5.68 2.48
CA THR A 47 -8.40 6.58 1.41
C THR A 47 -7.91 6.09 0.05
N HIS A 48 -8.63 6.40 -1.04
CA HIS A 48 -8.20 6.03 -2.40
C HIS A 48 -6.81 6.58 -2.74
N LYS A 49 -6.44 7.75 -2.19
CA LYS A 49 -5.10 8.35 -2.33
C LYS A 49 -4.02 7.54 -1.63
N MET A 50 -4.31 6.84 -0.53
CA MET A 50 -3.34 5.96 0.13
C MET A 50 -3.07 4.73 -0.73
N VAL A 51 -4.12 4.08 -1.23
CA VAL A 51 -4.01 2.92 -2.13
C VAL A 51 -3.25 3.29 -3.40
N SER A 52 -3.65 4.38 -4.06
CA SER A 52 -3.02 4.84 -5.31
C SER A 52 -1.54 5.15 -5.15
N ARG A 53 -1.11 5.63 -3.96
CA ARG A 53 0.30 5.87 -3.66
C ARG A 53 1.07 4.55 -3.47
N GLY A 54 0.48 3.59 -2.77
CA GLY A 54 1.05 2.26 -2.58
C GLY A 54 1.28 1.53 -3.92
N VAL A 55 0.26 1.50 -4.79
CA VAL A 55 0.35 0.87 -6.12
C VAL A 55 1.47 1.47 -6.97
N LYS A 56 1.64 2.80 -6.93
CA LYS A 56 2.65 3.51 -7.73
C LYS A 56 4.09 3.30 -7.27
N GLY A 57 4.35 2.74 -6.09
CA GLY A 57 5.72 2.61 -5.57
C GLY A 57 6.11 3.56 -4.46
N ARG A 58 5.22 4.46 -4.04
CA ARG A 58 5.57 5.40 -2.97
C ARG A 58 5.66 4.66 -1.66
N GLN A 59 6.79 4.79 -0.98
CA GLN A 59 6.98 4.23 0.35
C GLN A 59 5.91 4.77 1.30
N LEU A 60 5.09 3.87 1.82
CA LEU A 60 4.06 4.17 2.81
C LEU A 60 4.58 3.90 4.22
N THR A 61 3.99 4.57 5.21
CA THR A 61 4.27 4.26 6.61
C THR A 61 3.71 2.89 6.98
N ARG A 62 4.29 2.23 7.97
CA ARG A 62 3.86 0.89 8.42
C ARG A 62 2.38 0.81 8.74
N ASN A 63 1.85 1.84 9.39
CA ASN A 63 0.42 1.92 9.72
C ASN A 63 -0.46 1.93 8.46
N VAL A 64 -0.08 2.64 7.41
CA VAL A 64 -0.84 2.67 6.16
C VAL A 64 -0.71 1.34 5.40
N MET A 65 0.48 0.73 5.42
CA MET A 65 0.69 -0.59 4.82
C MET A 65 -0.17 -1.65 5.47
N THR A 66 -0.22 -1.71 6.81
CA THR A 66 -1.09 -2.62 7.55
C THR A 66 -2.56 -2.43 7.19
N LYS A 67 -3.04 -1.18 7.16
CA LYS A 67 -4.43 -0.88 6.75
C LYS A 67 -4.76 -1.34 5.34
N ILE A 68 -3.86 -1.12 4.38
CA ILE A 68 -4.04 -1.58 3.00
C ILE A 68 -4.05 -3.10 2.96
N LEU A 69 -3.16 -3.76 3.70
CA LEU A 69 -3.06 -5.21 3.75
C LEU A 69 -4.31 -5.85 4.37
N ASP A 70 -4.79 -5.33 5.50
CA ASP A 70 -5.99 -5.82 6.16
C ASP A 70 -7.22 -5.63 5.26
N ALA A 71 -7.34 -4.47 4.63
CA ALA A 71 -8.41 -4.21 3.66
C ALA A 71 -8.32 -5.13 2.43
N LEU A 72 -7.11 -5.38 1.92
CA LEU A 72 -6.89 -6.28 0.79
C LEU A 72 -7.26 -7.71 1.17
N ASN A 73 -6.82 -8.16 2.33
CA ASN A 73 -7.09 -9.50 2.82
C ASN A 73 -8.58 -9.73 3.05
N HIS A 74 -9.26 -8.73 3.61
CA HIS A 74 -10.70 -8.76 3.81
C HIS A 74 -11.45 -8.78 2.47
N ALA A 75 -11.09 -7.91 1.53
CA ALA A 75 -11.74 -7.82 0.22
C ALA A 75 -11.47 -9.03 -0.68
N ALA A 76 -10.25 -9.57 -0.65
CA ALA A 76 -9.84 -10.73 -1.43
C ALA A 76 -10.22 -12.07 -0.77
N GLY A 77 -10.65 -12.05 0.50
CA GLY A 77 -10.99 -13.27 1.26
C GLY A 77 -9.79 -14.20 1.49
N THR A 78 -8.57 -13.67 1.47
CA THR A 78 -7.32 -14.42 1.60
C THR A 78 -6.32 -13.65 2.45
N THR A 79 -5.30 -14.32 2.96
CA THR A 79 -4.29 -13.71 3.83
C THR A 79 -2.99 -13.49 3.07
N TYR A 80 -2.73 -12.25 2.69
CA TYR A 80 -1.43 -11.80 2.18
C TYR A 80 -0.56 -11.25 3.31
N GLY A 81 0.76 -11.41 3.16
CA GLY A 81 1.74 -10.76 4.00
C GLY A 81 2.16 -9.38 3.45
N PRO A 82 2.76 -8.52 4.29
CA PRO A 82 3.27 -7.23 3.83
C PRO A 82 4.32 -7.35 2.71
N LYS A 83 5.09 -8.45 2.70
CA LYS A 83 6.11 -8.73 1.68
C LYS A 83 5.51 -9.14 0.33
N ASP A 84 4.28 -9.63 0.32
CA ASP A 84 3.56 -10.00 -0.91
C ASP A 84 3.00 -8.76 -1.59
N ALA A 85 2.58 -7.74 -0.82
CA ALA A 85 2.02 -6.50 -1.35
C ALA A 85 3.07 -5.40 -1.61
N PHE A 86 4.18 -5.39 -0.87
CA PHE A 86 5.18 -4.32 -0.93
C PHE A 86 6.60 -4.89 -1.12
N ASN A 87 7.21 -4.62 -2.27
CA ASN A 87 8.54 -5.12 -2.64
C ASN A 87 9.65 -4.52 -1.74
N TYR A 88 9.52 -3.26 -1.33
CA TYR A 88 10.51 -2.60 -0.48
C TYR A 88 10.55 -3.11 0.97
N LEU A 89 9.64 -4.01 1.36
CA LEU A 89 9.72 -4.73 2.64
C LEU A 89 10.50 -6.05 2.53
N ARG A 90 10.84 -6.47 1.31
CA ARG A 90 11.63 -7.67 1.05
C ARG A 90 13.14 -7.42 1.20
N GLU A 91 13.57 -6.17 1.12
CA GLU A 91 14.96 -5.78 1.35
C GLU A 91 15.20 -5.42 2.82
N LYS A 92 15.59 -6.43 3.60
CA LYS A 92 16.46 -6.27 4.77
C LYS A 92 17.17 -7.57 5.09
#